data_AF-A0A963EUY6-F1
#
_entry.id   AF-A0A963EUY6-F1
#
_cell.length_a   1.000
_cell.length_b   1.000
_cell.length_c   1.000
_cell.angle_alpha   90.00
_cell.angle_beta   90.00
_cell.angle_gamma   90.00
#
_symmetry.space_group_name_H-M   'P 1'
#
loop_
_entity.id
_entity.type
_entity.pdbx_description
1 polymer ?
#
loop_
_entity_poly.entity_id
_entity_poly.type
_entity_poly.pdbx_seq_one_letter_code
_entity_poly.pdbx_strand_id
1 'polypeptide(L)'
;MGKLARTLRIGEKISLGFGLVGVIFLVVIWQYHNTLQQSLADYRELQRIHVAKKVEMLEIESSMRQAHRAERDFLLLRSERFAREVESQLGSALRTAHALGETDAASYPLAEQITSLIESYHEKFQGTVAAWRTKGLDHDSGLQGAFRDAVHELEAMAGHFDVDNLYLQLLQIRRGEKDLGLRREPQYQQHVMTLLREFEIKVTASE
;
A
#
# COMPACT_ATOMS: atom_id res chain seq x y z
N MET A 1 35.29 22.06 -67.40
CA MET A 1 33.94 21.75 -67.92
C MET A 1 33.44 22.83 -68.90
N GLY A 2 34.22 23.18 -69.92
CA GLY A 2 33.97 24.39 -70.74
C GLY A 2 33.46 24.15 -72.18
N LYS A 3 33.24 22.91 -72.61
CA LYS A 3 32.85 22.60 -74.01
C LYS A 3 31.36 22.31 -74.22
N LEU A 4 30.61 21.96 -73.18
CA LEU A 4 29.15 21.70 -73.27
C LEU A 4 28.30 22.98 -73.16
N ALA A 5 28.79 24.03 -72.51
CA ALA A 5 28.04 25.27 -72.31
C ALA A 5 28.01 26.21 -73.54
N ARG A 6 28.68 25.85 -74.64
CA ARG A 6 28.86 26.73 -75.81
C ARG A 6 27.86 26.47 -76.96
N THR A 7 27.10 25.37 -76.90
CA THR A 7 26.05 25.02 -77.89
C THR A 7 24.62 25.19 -77.37
N LEU A 8 24.45 25.54 -76.09
CA LEU A 8 23.14 25.66 -75.47
C LEU A 8 22.58 27.07 -75.66
N ARG A 9 21.35 27.16 -76.19
CA ARG A 9 20.59 28.40 -76.33
C ARG A 9 20.36 29.03 -74.94
N ILE A 10 20.21 30.35 -74.87
CA ILE A 10 20.07 31.08 -73.60
C ILE A 10 18.94 30.49 -72.72
N GLY A 11 17.84 30.02 -73.34
CA GLY A 11 16.76 29.32 -72.64
C GLY A 11 17.17 28.02 -71.94
N GLU A 12 18.09 27.24 -72.51
CA GLU A 12 18.55 25.95 -71.95
C GLU A 12 19.49 26.16 -70.74
N LYS A 13 20.23 27.27 -70.70
CA LYS A 13 21.06 27.64 -69.55
C LYS A 13 20.21 28.10 -68.37
N ILE A 14 19.13 28.85 -68.64
CA ILE A 14 18.17 29.30 -67.63
C ILE A 14 17.40 28.09 -67.08
N SER A 15 16.96 27.16 -67.93
CA SER A 15 16.25 25.95 -67.49
C SER A 15 17.13 25.02 -66.65
N LEU A 16 18.43 24.87 -66.98
CA LEU A 16 19.39 24.12 -66.17
C LEU A 16 19.60 24.73 -64.78
N GLY A 17 19.72 26.07 -64.71
CA GLY A 17 19.83 26.77 -63.42
C GLY A 17 18.56 26.62 -62.57
N PHE A 18 17.39 26.77 -63.18
CA PHE A 18 16.11 26.63 -62.47
C PHE A 18 15.86 25.19 -62.01
N GLY A 19 16.24 24.19 -62.83
CA GLY A 19 16.18 22.78 -62.46
C GLY A 19 17.08 22.44 -61.26
N LEU A 20 18.30 22.98 -61.23
CA LEU A 20 19.23 22.78 -60.10
C LEU A 20 18.64 23.35 -58.80
N VAL A 21 18.08 24.56 -58.85
CA VAL A 21 17.42 25.18 -57.69
C VAL A 21 16.24 24.34 -57.22
N GLY A 22 15.42 23.81 -58.15
CA GLY A 22 14.31 22.91 -57.82
C GLY A 22 14.78 21.63 -57.12
N VAL A 23 15.86 21.01 -57.59
CA VAL A 23 16.44 19.81 -56.96
C VAL A 23 16.96 20.10 -55.56
N ILE A 24 17.68 21.21 -55.37
CA ILE A 24 18.15 21.63 -54.03
C ILE A 24 16.95 21.86 -53.10
N PHE A 25 15.90 22.50 -53.60
CA PHE A 25 14.68 22.75 -52.82
C PHE A 25 14.01 21.44 -52.38
N LEU A 26 13.92 20.46 -53.29
CA LEU A 26 13.40 19.12 -52.97
C LEU A 26 14.26 18.39 -51.92
N VAL A 27 15.59 18.51 -51.98
CA VAL A 27 16.50 17.94 -50.98
C VAL A 27 16.30 18.58 -49.61
N VAL A 28 16.16 19.91 -49.56
CA VAL A 28 15.89 20.64 -48.30
C VAL A 28 14.53 20.24 -47.72
N ILE A 29 13.49 20.14 -48.55
CA ILE A 29 12.16 19.68 -48.11
C ILE A 29 12.24 18.24 -47.59
N TRP A 30 12.95 17.36 -48.29
CA TRP A 30 13.13 15.97 -47.87
C TRP A 30 13.91 15.86 -46.55
N GLN A 31 14.99 16.64 -46.39
CA GLN A 31 15.76 16.70 -45.16
C GLN A 31 14.92 17.25 -44.01
N TYR A 32 14.16 18.32 -44.24
CA TYR A 32 13.25 18.90 -43.27
C TYR A 32 12.17 17.89 -42.85
N HIS A 33 11.60 17.15 -43.80
CA HIS A 33 10.63 16.10 -43.49
C HIS A 33 11.27 14.97 -42.69
N ASN A 34 12.47 14.52 -43.05
CA ASN A 34 13.18 13.46 -42.33
C ASN A 34 13.55 13.89 -40.89
N THR A 35 14.05 15.10 -40.71
CA THR A 35 14.35 15.69 -39.39
C THR A 35 13.08 15.87 -38.56
N LEU A 36 11.98 16.35 -39.14
CA LEU A 36 10.70 16.48 -38.43
C LEU A 36 10.17 15.13 -37.98
N GLN A 37 10.26 14.09 -38.82
CA GLN A 37 9.81 12.74 -38.44
C GLN A 37 10.66 12.18 -37.29
N GLN A 38 11.98 12.41 -37.30
CA GLN A 38 12.87 12.02 -36.22
C GLN A 38 12.55 12.75 -34.91
N SER A 39 12.40 14.09 -34.94
CA SER A 39 12.05 14.85 -33.73
C SER A 39 10.68 14.46 -33.19
N LEU A 40 9.68 14.24 -34.04
CA LEU A 40 8.35 13.81 -33.61
C LEU A 40 8.35 12.38 -33.03
N ALA A 41 9.24 11.50 -33.48
CA ALA A 41 9.41 10.17 -32.91
C ALA A 41 10.01 10.23 -31.51
N ASP A 42 11.09 11.00 -31.32
CA ASP A 42 11.76 11.18 -30.02
C ASP A 42 10.83 11.79 -28.96
N TYR A 43 10.03 12.81 -29.33
CA TYR A 43 9.04 13.41 -28.44
C TYR A 43 7.94 12.43 -28.03
N ARG A 44 7.50 11.56 -28.95
CA ARG A 44 6.46 10.55 -28.67
C ARG A 44 6.97 9.46 -27.73
N GLU A 45 8.24 9.07 -27.86
CA GLU A 45 8.87 8.08 -26.99
C GLU A 45 9.06 8.62 -25.56
N LEU A 46 9.61 9.83 -25.42
CA LEU A 46 9.73 10.49 -24.11
C LEU A 46 8.37 10.72 -23.44
N GLN A 47 7.35 11.16 -24.19
CA GLN A 47 6.01 11.34 -23.63
C GLN A 47 5.38 10.03 -23.19
N ARG A 48 5.54 8.93 -23.94
CA ARG A 48 4.96 7.63 -23.58
C ARG A 48 5.53 7.10 -22.27
N ILE A 49 6.84 7.16 -22.08
CA ILE A 49 7.50 6.69 -20.84
C ILE A 49 7.11 7.57 -19.65
N HIS A 50 7.12 8.90 -19.80
CA HIS A 50 6.73 9.81 -18.71
C HIS A 50 5.25 9.68 -18.32
N VAL A 51 4.37 9.45 -19.31
CA VAL A 51 2.94 9.23 -19.05
C VAL A 51 2.73 7.87 -18.37
N ALA A 52 3.36 6.80 -18.84
CA ALA A 52 3.26 5.47 -18.23
C ALA A 52 3.70 5.48 -16.77
N LYS A 53 4.90 6.01 -16.49
CA LYS A 53 5.43 6.16 -15.13
C LYS A 53 4.51 6.96 -14.22
N LYS A 54 3.93 8.06 -14.73
CA LYS A 54 3.01 8.89 -13.94
C LYS A 54 1.70 8.15 -13.64
N VAL A 55 1.17 7.38 -14.59
CA VAL A 55 -0.02 6.56 -14.39
C VAL A 55 0.24 5.50 -13.32
N GLU A 56 1.34 4.76 -13.43
CA GLU A 56 1.73 3.74 -12.45
C GLU A 56 1.89 4.33 -11.04
N MET A 57 2.56 5.48 -10.92
CA MET A 57 2.69 6.17 -9.63
C MET A 57 1.34 6.58 -9.02
N LEU A 58 0.42 7.09 -9.84
CA LEU A 58 -0.92 7.46 -9.40
C LEU A 58 -1.74 6.24 -8.97
N GLU A 59 -1.57 5.11 -9.65
CA GLU A 59 -2.22 3.84 -9.31
C GLU A 59 -1.68 3.26 -8.00
N ILE A 60 -0.36 3.31 -7.78
CA ILE A 60 0.26 2.93 -6.50
C ILE A 60 -0.30 3.82 -5.38
N GLU A 61 -0.32 5.14 -5.58
CA GLU A 61 -0.83 6.08 -4.58
C GLU A 61 -2.33 5.86 -4.29
N SER A 62 -3.12 5.59 -5.32
CA SER A 62 -4.54 5.25 -5.19
C SER A 62 -4.74 3.95 -4.38
N SER A 63 -3.99 2.90 -4.70
CA SER A 63 -4.06 1.61 -4.01
C SER A 63 -3.63 1.75 -2.55
N MET A 64 -2.54 2.48 -2.28
CA MET A 64 -2.08 2.74 -0.91
C MET A 64 -3.08 3.56 -0.09
N ARG A 65 -3.75 4.56 -0.70
CA ARG A 65 -4.83 5.30 -0.02
C ARG A 65 -6.02 4.41 0.31
N GLN A 66 -6.37 3.48 -0.57
CA GLN A 66 -7.46 2.52 -0.32
C GLN A 66 -7.06 1.53 0.77
N ALA A 67 -5.82 1.01 0.74
CA ALA A 67 -5.28 0.17 1.80
C ALA A 67 -5.33 0.88 3.16
N HIS A 68 -4.85 2.13 3.25
CA HIS A 68 -4.90 2.88 4.49
C HIS A 68 -6.34 3.13 4.97
N ARG A 69 -7.30 3.33 4.06
CA ARG A 69 -8.72 3.49 4.41
C ARG A 69 -9.28 2.19 4.99
N ALA A 70 -9.03 1.06 4.32
CA ALA A 70 -9.43 -0.25 4.80
C ALA A 70 -8.74 -0.63 6.12
N GLU A 71 -7.48 -0.26 6.35
CA GLU A 71 -6.80 -0.43 7.63
C GLU A 71 -7.56 0.29 8.76
N ARG A 72 -7.94 1.56 8.52
CA ARG A 72 -8.71 2.32 9.52
C ARG A 72 -10.05 1.68 9.79
N ASP A 73 -10.73 1.21 8.75
CA ASP A 73 -12.00 0.52 8.90
C ASP A 73 -11.84 -0.82 9.63
N PHE A 74 -10.73 -1.54 9.43
CA PHE A 74 -10.36 -2.71 10.21
C PHE A 74 -10.18 -2.34 11.70
N LEU A 75 -9.47 -1.26 12.03
CA LEU A 75 -9.26 -0.87 13.42
C LEU A 75 -10.55 -0.39 14.11
N LEU A 76 -11.47 0.19 13.35
CA LEU A 76 -12.77 0.65 13.86
C LEU A 76 -13.76 -0.51 14.05
N LEU A 77 -13.87 -1.38 13.05
CA LEU A 77 -14.92 -2.41 12.98
C LEU A 77 -14.41 -3.82 13.30
N ARG A 78 -13.09 -4.02 13.35
CA ARG A 78 -12.40 -5.28 13.68
C ARG A 78 -12.84 -6.45 12.80
N SER A 79 -13.25 -6.16 11.58
CA SER A 79 -13.77 -7.17 10.65
C SER A 79 -12.69 -7.67 9.69
N GLU A 80 -12.56 -8.99 9.60
CA GLU A 80 -11.69 -9.69 8.65
C GLU A 80 -11.88 -9.28 7.19
N ARG A 81 -13.07 -8.76 6.84
CA ARG A 81 -13.32 -8.22 5.49
C ARG A 81 -12.32 -7.13 5.14
N PHE A 82 -12.07 -6.20 6.05
CA PHE A 82 -11.17 -5.08 5.81
C PHE A 82 -9.71 -5.50 5.83
N ALA A 83 -9.32 -6.50 6.63
CA ALA A 83 -7.99 -7.08 6.55
C ALA A 83 -7.73 -7.65 5.14
N ARG A 84 -8.68 -8.40 4.58
CA ARG A 84 -8.58 -8.88 3.18
C ARG A 84 -8.57 -7.75 2.15
N GLU A 85 -9.29 -6.66 2.41
CA GLU A 85 -9.30 -5.49 1.53
C GLU A 85 -7.94 -4.79 1.51
N VAL A 86 -7.28 -4.62 2.66
CA VAL A 86 -5.89 -4.14 2.73
C VAL A 86 -4.98 -5.03 1.90
N GLU A 87 -5.02 -6.35 2.10
CA GLU A 87 -4.22 -7.31 1.34
C GLU A 87 -4.39 -7.18 -0.18
N SER A 88 -5.64 -7.05 -0.64
CA SER A 88 -5.94 -6.88 -2.05
C SER A 88 -5.36 -5.58 -2.62
N GLN A 89 -5.41 -4.49 -1.85
CA GLN A 89 -4.91 -3.19 -2.28
C GLN A 89 -3.37 -3.14 -2.27
N LEU A 90 -2.72 -3.73 -1.26
CA LEU A 90 -1.27 -3.85 -1.22
C LEU A 90 -0.75 -4.75 -2.34
N GLY A 91 -1.41 -5.88 -2.61
CA GLY A 91 -1.07 -6.73 -3.75
C GLY A 91 -1.22 -6.00 -5.09
N SER A 92 -2.17 -5.08 -5.22
CA SER A 92 -2.31 -4.24 -6.42
C SER A 92 -1.19 -3.21 -6.52
N ALA A 93 -0.85 -2.54 -5.43
CA ALA A 93 0.26 -1.60 -5.36
C ALA A 93 1.61 -2.27 -5.70
N LEU A 94 1.86 -3.49 -5.19
CA LEU A 94 3.06 -4.27 -5.49
C LEU A 94 3.16 -4.61 -6.97
N ARG A 95 2.08 -5.09 -7.59
CA ARG A 95 2.06 -5.39 -9.03
C ARG A 95 2.39 -4.16 -9.88
N THR A 96 1.79 -3.01 -9.54
CA THR A 96 2.08 -1.75 -10.25
C THR A 96 3.51 -1.26 -9.99
N ALA A 97 4.05 -1.46 -8.77
CA ALA A 97 5.45 -1.12 -8.45
C ALA A 97 6.43 -1.97 -9.27
N HIS A 98 6.18 -3.27 -9.41
CA HIS A 98 6.99 -4.12 -10.28
C HIS A 98 6.91 -3.70 -11.75
N ALA A 99 5.72 -3.40 -12.28
CA ALA A 99 5.55 -2.90 -13.65
C ALA A 99 6.34 -1.59 -13.89
N LEU A 100 6.35 -0.68 -12.91
CA LEU A 100 7.16 0.54 -12.96
C LEU A 100 8.67 0.24 -13.07
N GLY A 101 9.14 -0.82 -12.43
CA GLY A 101 10.54 -1.26 -12.52
C GLY A 101 10.90 -1.84 -13.89
N GLU A 102 9.93 -2.40 -14.61
CA GLU A 102 10.09 -2.94 -15.96
C GLU A 102 10.02 -1.87 -17.07
N THR A 103 9.43 -0.70 -16.78
CA THR A 103 9.24 0.39 -17.74
C THR A 103 10.57 0.97 -18.27
N ASP A 104 11.56 1.18 -17.40
CA ASP A 104 12.91 1.60 -17.80
C ASP A 104 13.96 1.34 -16.71
N ALA A 105 15.23 1.17 -17.12
CA ALA A 105 16.33 0.86 -16.20
C ALA A 105 16.59 1.93 -15.12
N ALA A 106 16.22 3.19 -15.35
CA ALA A 106 16.37 4.26 -14.37
C ALA A 106 15.22 4.27 -13.34
N SER A 107 14.08 3.63 -13.64
CA SER A 107 12.95 3.48 -12.72
C SER A 107 13.10 2.28 -11.78
N TYR A 108 13.92 1.28 -12.13
CA TYR A 108 14.15 0.09 -11.31
C TYR A 108 14.52 0.38 -9.83
N PRO A 109 15.48 1.27 -9.49
CA PRO A 109 15.83 1.51 -8.09
C PRO A 109 14.68 2.13 -7.28
N LEU A 110 13.85 2.95 -7.92
CA LEU A 110 12.68 3.56 -7.29
C LEU A 110 11.57 2.52 -7.07
N ALA A 111 11.33 1.65 -8.05
CA ALA A 111 10.38 0.56 -7.95
C ALA A 111 10.74 -0.40 -6.81
N GLU A 112 12.01 -0.77 -6.67
CA GLU A 112 12.51 -1.59 -5.57
C GLU A 112 12.30 -0.91 -4.20
N GLN A 113 12.59 0.39 -4.11
CA GLN A 113 12.36 1.14 -2.88
C GLN A 113 10.87 1.18 -2.49
N ILE A 114 9.98 1.40 -3.46
CA ILE A 114 8.53 1.40 -3.25
C ILE A 114 8.07 0.02 -2.79
N THR A 115 8.52 -1.05 -3.45
CA THR A 115 8.19 -2.43 -3.13
C THR A 115 8.57 -2.75 -1.68
N SER A 116 9.81 -2.46 -1.28
CA SER A 116 10.27 -2.67 0.09
C SER A 116 9.45 -1.91 1.15
N LEU A 117 9.03 -0.68 0.84
CA LEU A 117 8.17 0.10 1.74
C LEU A 117 6.76 -0.51 1.86
N ILE A 118 6.20 -1.00 0.76
CA ILE A 118 4.89 -1.67 0.77
C ILE A 118 4.95 -2.98 1.56
N GLU A 119 6.00 -3.78 1.38
CA GLU A 119 6.22 -5.02 2.13
C GLU A 119 6.39 -4.75 3.63
N SER A 120 7.20 -3.76 4.01
CA SER A 120 7.35 -3.37 5.42
C SER A 120 6.04 -2.89 6.04
N TYR A 121 5.22 -2.17 5.28
CA TYR A 121 3.87 -1.78 5.72
C TYR A 121 2.97 -3.01 5.91
N HIS A 122 2.98 -3.94 4.93
CA HIS A 122 2.22 -5.18 4.98
C HIS A 122 2.56 -6.03 6.22
N GLU A 123 3.85 -6.24 6.51
CA GLU A 123 4.30 -7.01 7.68
C GLU A 123 3.81 -6.40 9.00
N LYS A 124 3.90 -5.07 9.15
CA LYS A 124 3.42 -4.36 10.34
C LYS A 124 1.90 -4.47 10.49
N PHE A 125 1.17 -4.37 9.37
CA PHE A 125 -0.28 -4.53 9.37
C PHE A 125 -0.67 -5.96 9.76
N GLN A 126 0.00 -6.98 9.20
CA GLN A 126 -0.20 -8.39 9.57
C GLN A 126 0.02 -8.63 11.07
N GLY A 127 1.07 -8.04 11.64
CA GLY A 127 1.30 -8.08 13.09
C GLY A 127 0.14 -7.48 13.90
N THR A 128 -0.43 -6.38 13.41
CA THR A 128 -1.60 -5.73 14.02
C THR A 128 -2.86 -6.60 13.93
N VAL A 129 -3.13 -7.18 12.76
CA VAL A 129 -4.25 -8.10 12.55
C VAL A 129 -4.12 -9.33 13.43
N ALA A 130 -2.93 -9.94 13.49
CA ALA A 130 -2.65 -11.08 14.36
C ALA A 130 -2.88 -10.75 15.84
N ALA A 131 -2.40 -9.59 16.30
CA ALA A 131 -2.64 -9.13 17.67
C ALA A 131 -4.13 -8.97 17.99
N TRP A 132 -4.92 -8.42 17.06
CA TRP A 132 -6.37 -8.30 17.21
C TRP A 132 -7.09 -9.65 17.20
N ARG A 133 -6.69 -10.60 16.35
CA ARG A 133 -7.22 -11.97 16.34
C ARG A 133 -6.96 -12.68 17.67
N THR A 134 -5.72 -12.60 18.18
CA THR A 134 -5.34 -13.19 19.47
C THR A 134 -6.14 -12.56 20.60
N LYS A 135 -6.26 -11.24 20.63
CA LYS A 135 -7.08 -10.54 21.64
C LYS A 135 -8.56 -10.95 21.56
N GLY A 136 -9.11 -11.03 20.35
CA GLY A 136 -10.54 -11.13 20.08
C GLY A 136 -10.99 -9.95 19.22
N LEU A 137 -11.64 -10.26 18.09
CA LEU A 137 -12.20 -9.25 17.19
C LEU A 137 -13.51 -8.67 17.75
N ASP A 138 -14.22 -9.49 18.51
CA ASP A 138 -15.43 -9.15 19.24
C ASP A 138 -15.33 -9.65 20.71
N HIS A 139 -16.43 -9.54 21.44
CA HIS A 139 -16.50 -9.88 22.86
C HIS A 139 -16.56 -11.38 23.16
N ASP A 140 -16.73 -12.22 22.14
CA ASP A 140 -16.92 -13.67 22.27
C ASP A 140 -15.78 -14.45 21.60
N SER A 141 -14.79 -13.76 21.02
CA SER A 141 -13.66 -14.37 20.32
C SER A 141 -12.33 -14.10 21.01
N GLY A 142 -11.31 -14.90 20.64
CA GLY A 142 -9.95 -14.77 21.15
C GLY A 142 -9.83 -14.90 22.67
N LEU A 143 -8.80 -14.26 23.23
CA LEU A 143 -8.58 -14.22 24.68
C LEU A 143 -9.72 -13.55 25.45
N GLN A 144 -10.43 -12.58 24.84
CA GLN A 144 -11.57 -11.92 25.49
C GLN A 144 -12.75 -12.87 25.69
N GLY A 145 -13.12 -13.64 24.67
CA GLY A 145 -14.15 -14.68 24.76
C GLY A 145 -13.77 -15.75 25.78
N ALA A 146 -12.56 -16.29 25.69
CA ALA A 146 -12.07 -17.32 26.62
C ALA A 146 -12.08 -16.87 28.09
N PHE A 147 -11.69 -15.61 28.36
CA PHE A 147 -11.77 -15.06 29.71
C PHE A 147 -13.23 -14.94 30.19
N ARG A 148 -14.13 -14.51 29.31
CA ARG A 148 -15.55 -14.38 29.62
C ARG A 148 -16.19 -15.73 29.94
N ASP A 149 -15.85 -16.76 29.19
CA ASP A 149 -16.33 -18.13 29.42
C ASP A 149 -15.82 -18.68 30.76
N ALA A 150 -14.54 -18.48 31.07
CA ALA A 150 -13.97 -18.88 32.36
C ALA A 150 -14.64 -18.16 33.55
N VAL A 151 -14.99 -16.88 33.39
CA VAL A 151 -15.75 -16.14 34.41
C VAL A 151 -17.16 -16.71 34.58
N HIS A 152 -17.85 -17.04 33.49
CA HIS A 152 -19.20 -17.63 33.54
C HIS A 152 -19.19 -19.00 34.22
N GLU A 153 -18.18 -19.83 33.94
CA GLU A 153 -18.00 -21.13 34.60
C GLU A 153 -17.78 -20.95 36.11
N LEU A 154 -16.92 -20.00 36.49
CA LEU A 154 -16.67 -19.71 37.90
C LEU A 154 -17.90 -19.09 38.60
N GLU A 155 -18.68 -18.27 37.91
CA GLU A 155 -19.98 -17.75 38.39
C GLU A 155 -20.97 -18.88 38.68
N ALA A 156 -21.08 -19.86 37.78
CA ALA A 156 -21.95 -21.02 37.96
C ALA A 156 -21.51 -21.87 39.16
N MET A 157 -20.20 -22.07 39.34
CA MET A 157 -19.67 -22.77 40.51
C MET A 157 -19.92 -21.99 41.80
N ALA A 158 -19.63 -20.68 41.82
CA ALA A 158 -19.80 -19.82 42.99
C ALA A 158 -21.27 -19.71 43.43
N GLY A 159 -22.23 -19.76 42.50
CA GLY A 159 -23.66 -19.81 42.86
C GLY A 159 -24.04 -21.03 43.71
N HIS A 160 -23.19 -22.06 43.78
CA HIS A 160 -23.37 -23.25 44.59
C HIS A 160 -22.56 -23.25 45.91
N PHE A 161 -21.68 -22.26 46.14
CA PHE A 161 -20.76 -22.21 47.30
C PHE A 161 -20.76 -20.80 47.95
N ASP A 162 -20.50 -20.71 49.26
CA ASP A 162 -20.47 -19.44 50.01
C ASP A 162 -19.15 -18.64 49.80
N VAL A 163 -18.77 -18.42 48.52
CA VAL A 163 -17.48 -17.86 48.08
C VAL A 163 -17.59 -16.37 47.69
N ASP A 164 -18.37 -15.61 48.46
CA ASP A 164 -18.60 -14.18 48.23
C ASP A 164 -17.32 -13.38 47.99
N ASN A 165 -16.22 -13.68 48.70
CA ASN A 165 -14.98 -12.91 48.60
C ASN A 165 -14.20 -13.17 47.28
N LEU A 166 -14.10 -14.43 46.84
CA LEU A 166 -13.43 -14.77 45.57
C LEU A 166 -14.25 -14.25 44.39
N TYR A 167 -15.57 -14.38 44.46
CA TYR A 167 -16.46 -13.88 43.42
C TYR A 167 -16.43 -12.34 43.32
N LEU A 168 -16.45 -11.62 44.44
CA LEU A 168 -16.30 -10.16 44.44
C LEU A 168 -14.98 -9.71 43.80
N GLN A 169 -13.89 -10.45 44.03
CA GLN A 169 -12.60 -10.12 43.44
C GLN A 169 -12.56 -10.39 41.92
N LEU A 170 -13.21 -11.45 41.46
CA LEU A 170 -13.39 -11.71 40.03
C LEU A 170 -14.15 -10.55 39.34
N LEU A 171 -15.22 -10.04 39.97
CA LEU A 171 -15.95 -8.88 39.47
C LEU A 171 -15.08 -7.61 39.43
N GLN A 172 -14.17 -7.44 40.37
CA GLN A 172 -13.19 -6.35 40.34
C GLN A 172 -12.19 -6.50 39.19
N ILE A 173 -11.68 -7.71 38.93
CA ILE A 173 -10.82 -7.98 37.77
C ILE A 173 -11.56 -7.64 36.48
N ARG A 174 -12.81 -8.09 36.34
CA ARG A 174 -13.64 -7.83 35.16
C ARG A 174 -13.93 -6.33 34.96
N ARG A 175 -14.15 -5.59 36.05
CA ARG A 175 -14.26 -4.13 36.02
C ARG A 175 -12.96 -3.48 35.56
N GLY A 176 -11.83 -3.92 36.11
CA GLY A 176 -10.50 -3.44 35.74
C GLY A 176 -10.15 -3.69 34.27
N GLU A 177 -10.48 -4.87 33.72
CA GLU A 177 -10.27 -5.18 32.29
C GLU A 177 -11.08 -4.23 31.40
N LYS A 178 -12.34 -3.97 31.76
CA LYS A 178 -13.19 -3.03 31.03
C LYS A 178 -12.61 -1.62 31.04
N ASP A 179 -12.13 -1.15 32.19
CA ASP A 179 -11.49 0.16 32.32
C ASP A 179 -10.18 0.24 31.51
N LEU A 180 -9.38 -0.84 31.53
CA LEU A 180 -8.19 -0.97 30.70
C LEU A 180 -8.54 -0.92 29.20
N GLY A 181 -9.59 -1.62 28.76
CA GLY A 181 -10.02 -1.61 27.37
C GLY A 181 -10.48 -0.23 26.87
N LEU A 182 -11.14 0.54 27.74
CA LEU A 182 -11.64 1.88 27.44
C LEU A 182 -10.53 2.94 27.43
N ARG A 183 -9.63 2.90 28.41
CA ARG A 183 -8.64 3.97 28.64
C ARG A 183 -7.28 3.67 28.05
N ARG A 184 -6.87 2.40 28.03
CA ARG A 184 -5.62 1.90 27.44
C ARG A 184 -4.35 2.55 28.02
N GLU A 185 -4.40 3.00 29.27
CA GLU A 185 -3.26 3.62 29.95
C GLU A 185 -2.51 2.59 30.82
N PRO A 186 -1.19 2.71 31.00
CA PRO A 186 -0.37 1.75 31.73
C PRO A 186 -0.83 1.47 33.18
N GLN A 187 -1.39 2.48 33.84
CA GLN A 187 -1.88 2.37 35.21
C GLN A 187 -3.04 1.36 35.36
N TYR A 188 -3.93 1.25 34.36
CA TYR A 188 -5.02 0.28 34.38
C TYR A 188 -4.52 -1.14 34.12
N GLN A 189 -3.47 -1.29 33.30
CA GLN A 189 -2.82 -2.59 33.12
C GLN A 189 -2.22 -3.05 34.43
N GLN A 190 -1.46 -2.17 35.11
CA GLN A 190 -0.88 -2.47 36.41
C GLN A 190 -1.94 -2.84 37.45
N HIS A 191 -3.06 -2.11 37.46
CA HIS A 191 -4.17 -2.40 38.37
C HIS A 191 -4.77 -3.80 38.15
N VAL A 192 -5.06 -4.17 36.90
CA VAL A 192 -5.57 -5.51 36.57
C VAL A 192 -4.58 -6.60 36.97
N MET A 193 -3.29 -6.39 36.71
CA MET A 193 -2.24 -7.36 37.08
C MET A 193 -2.10 -7.53 38.59
N THR A 194 -2.28 -6.47 39.37
CA THR A 194 -2.32 -6.55 40.84
C THR A 194 -3.53 -7.36 41.30
N LEU A 195 -4.73 -7.07 40.77
CA LEU A 195 -5.95 -7.81 41.13
C LEU A 195 -5.85 -9.31 40.80
N LEU A 196 -5.25 -9.66 39.65
CA LEU A 196 -5.00 -11.05 39.26
C LEU A 196 -4.05 -11.75 40.25
N ARG A 197 -2.96 -11.09 40.65
CA ARG A 197 -2.01 -11.66 41.62
C ARG A 197 -2.66 -11.88 42.99
N GLU A 198 -3.47 -10.92 43.45
CA GLU A 198 -4.19 -11.07 44.71
C GLU A 198 -5.23 -12.18 44.65
N PHE A 199 -5.90 -12.36 43.51
CA PHE A 199 -6.85 -13.46 43.29
C PHE A 199 -6.15 -14.82 43.33
N GLU A 200 -5.01 -14.95 42.65
CA GLU A 200 -4.18 -16.17 42.67
C GLU A 200 -3.79 -16.57 44.10
N ILE A 201 -3.31 -15.61 44.90
CA ILE A 201 -2.96 -15.84 46.32
C ILE A 201 -4.17 -16.35 47.13
N LYS A 202 -5.36 -15.77 46.92
CA LYS A 202 -6.55 -16.20 47.66
C LYS A 202 -7.05 -17.58 47.24
N VAL A 203 -6.94 -17.92 45.95
CA VAL A 203 -7.28 -19.26 45.46
C VAL A 203 -6.36 -20.30 46.09
N THR A 204 -5.03 -20.08 46.06
CA THR A 204 -4.07 -21.01 46.70
C THR A 204 -4.25 -21.11 48.22
N ALA A 205 -4.69 -20.04 48.88
CA ALA A 205 -4.97 -20.07 50.33
C ALA A 205 -6.31 -20.73 50.69
N SER A 206 -7.18 -20.97 49.70
CA SER A 206 -8.49 -21.62 49.88
C SER A 206 -8.46 -23.12 49.55
N GLU A 207 -7.35 -23.62 48.97
CA GLU A 207 -7.01 -25.05 48.86
C GLU A 207 -6.43 -25.59 50.18
#